data_AF-A0A953DW45-F1
#
_entry.id   AF-A0A953DW45-F1
#
_cell.length_a   1.000
_cell.length_b   1.000
_cell.length_c   1.000
_cell.angle_alpha   90.00
_cell.angle_beta   90.00
_cell.angle_gamma   90.00
#
_symmetry.space_group_name_H-M   'P 1'
#
loop_
_entity.id
_entity.type
_entity.pdbx_description
1 polymer ?
#
loop_
_entity_poly.entity_id
_entity_poly.type
_entity_poly.pdbx_seq_one_letter_code
_entity_poly.pdbx_strand_id
1 'polypeptide(L)' 'KRNPEKARAVAAGRTCMWPVGDPKQPGFHFCGQVVAPNKPYCEAHCAVAYHKRAVDAA' A
#
# COMPACT_ATOMS: atom_id res chain seq x y z
N LYS A 1 10.74 -23.52 6.99
CA LYS A 1 11.35 -22.19 7.28
C LYS A 1 10.33 -21.12 6.89
N ARG A 2 9.34 -20.89 7.75
CA ARG A 2 8.30 -19.89 7.49
C ARG A 2 8.93 -18.54 7.82
N ASN A 3 9.11 -17.68 6.82
CA ASN A 3 9.67 -16.35 7.01
C ASN A 3 8.69 -15.53 7.90
N PRO A 4 9.08 -15.12 9.12
CA PRO A 4 8.20 -14.41 10.06
C PRO A 4 7.80 -13.02 9.55
N GLU A 5 8.47 -12.47 8.55
CA GLU A 5 8.14 -11.17 7.93
C GLU A 5 6.76 -11.15 7.25
N LYS A 6 6.18 -12.33 6.95
CA LYS A 6 4.87 -12.46 6.29
C LYS A 6 3.79 -13.09 7.16
N ALA A 7 4.04 -13.25 8.46
CA ALA A 7 3.01 -13.64 9.42
C ALA A 7 2.07 -12.45 9.61
N ARG A 8 1.13 -12.31 8.67
CA ARG A 8 0.12 -11.23 8.57
C ARG A 8 -0.49 -11.00 9.95
N ALA A 9 0.02 -9.98 10.63
CA ALA A 9 -0.70 -9.32 11.69
C ALA A 9 -2.01 -8.86 11.06
N VAL A 10 -3.09 -9.58 11.33
CA VAL A 10 -4.45 -9.08 11.17
C VAL A 10 -4.63 -8.06 12.29
N ALA A 11 -3.90 -6.94 12.20
CA ALA A 11 -4.19 -5.75 12.95
C ALA A 11 -5.48 -5.22 12.34
N ALA A 12 -6.58 -5.43 13.05
CA ALA A 12 -7.90 -4.94 12.70
C ALA A 12 -7.81 -3.45 12.35
N GLY A 13 -8.03 -3.10 11.09
CA GLY A 13 -7.97 -1.71 10.69
C GLY A 13 -8.21 -1.46 9.22
N ARG A 14 -7.20 -1.67 8.37
CA ARG A 14 -7.29 -1.45 6.91
C ARG A 14 -6.13 -2.17 6.21
N THR A 15 -6.38 -2.70 5.02
CA THR A 15 -5.36 -3.26 4.13
C THR A 15 -4.96 -2.24 3.07
N CYS A 16 -3.73 -2.30 2.59
CA CYS A 16 -3.21 -1.41 1.57
C CYS A 16 -3.96 -1.60 0.25
N MET A 17 -4.70 -0.58 -0.16
CA MET A 17 -5.53 -0.57 -1.37
C MET A 17 -4.76 -0.07 -2.61
N TRP A 18 -3.44 -0.28 -2.65
CA TRP A 18 -2.64 0.13 -3.79
C TRP A 18 -2.90 -0.83 -4.97
N PRO A 19 -3.34 -0.33 -6.14
CA PRO A 19 -3.57 -1.17 -7.31
C PRO A 19 -2.23 -1.66 -7.86
N VAL A 20 -2.12 -2.98 -8.00
CA VAL A 20 -0.96 -3.64 -8.59
C VAL A 20 -1.38 -4.22 -9.94
N GLY A 21 -0.73 -3.73 -10.99
CA GLY A 21 -1.02 -4.11 -12.38
C GLY A 21 -2.20 -3.35 -13.00
N ASP A 22 -2.58 -3.75 -14.21
CA ASP A 22 -3.64 -3.12 -15.00
C ASP A 22 -5.01 -3.74 -14.69
N PRO A 23 -6.07 -2.93 -14.46
CA PRO A 23 -7.43 -3.44 -14.19
C PRO A 23 -8.03 -4.34 -15.28
N LYS A 24 -7.46 -4.33 -16.49
CA LYS A 24 -7.89 -5.16 -17.63
C LYS A 24 -7.15 -6.49 -17.73
N GLN A 25 -6.15 -6.72 -16.87
CA GLN A 25 -5.35 -7.93 -16.86
C GLN A 25 -5.79 -8.87 -15.71
N PRO A 26 -5.72 -10.20 -15.89
CA PRO A 26 -6.10 -11.17 -14.86
C PRO A 26 -5.20 -11.13 -13.61
N GLY A 27 -4.10 -10.39 -13.65
CA GLY A 27 -3.20 -10.18 -12.51
C GLY A 27 -3.52 -8.96 -11.64
N PHE A 28 -4.62 -8.24 -11.91
CA PHE A 28 -4.99 -7.07 -11.12
C PHE A 28 -5.34 -7.45 -9.69
N HIS A 29 -4.65 -6.84 -8.72
CA HIS A 29 -4.95 -7.04 -7.31
C HIS A 29 -4.54 -5.82 -6.48
N PHE A 30 -5.03 -5.76 -5.25
CA PHE A 30 -4.57 -4.77 -4.27
C PHE A 30 -3.45 -5.35 -3.41
N CYS A 31 -2.47 -4.50 -3.09
CA CYS A 31 -1.27 -4.86 -2.35
C CYS A 31 -1.53 -5.71 -1.07
N GLY A 32 -2.57 -5.39 -0.29
CA GLY A 32 -2.99 -6.23 0.84
C GLY A 32 -2.06 -6.24 2.06
N GLN A 33 -0.99 -5.44 2.05
CA GLN A 33 -0.12 -5.18 3.22
C GLN A 33 -0.84 -4.35 4.29
N VAL A 34 -0.28 -4.26 5.49
CA VAL A 34 -0.83 -3.42 6.56
C VAL A 34 -0.70 -1.94 6.15
N VAL A 35 -1.78 -1.16 6.30
CA VAL A 35 -1.71 0.27 6.02
C VAL A 35 -0.84 1.00 7.05
N ALA A 36 -0.20 2.08 6.61
CA ALA A 36 0.42 3.02 7.52
C ALA A 36 -0.64 3.77 8.34
N PRO A 37 -0.31 4.19 9.58
CA PRO A 37 -1.25 4.90 10.44
C PRO A 37 -1.77 6.18 9.77
N ASN A 38 -3.08 6.41 9.87
CA ASN A 38 -3.79 7.55 9.24
C ASN A 38 -3.68 7.61 7.70
N LYS A 39 -3.29 6.53 7.03
CA LYS A 39 -3.11 6.49 5.57
C LYS A 39 -3.88 5.30 4.95
N PRO A 40 -4.25 5.39 3.66
CA PRO A 40 -4.94 4.30 2.95
C PRO A 40 -3.99 3.23 2.38
N TYR A 41 -2.68 3.47 2.39
CA TYR A 41 -1.66 2.60 1.82
C TYR A 41 -0.60 2.20 2.86
N CYS A 42 0.18 1.15 2.59
CA CYS A 42 1.36 0.80 3.39
C CYS A 42 2.46 1.86 3.20
N GLU A 43 3.46 1.87 4.08
CA GLU A 43 4.55 2.85 4.05
C GLU A 43 5.23 2.97 2.68
N ALA A 44 5.54 1.84 2.04
CA ALA A 44 6.14 1.79 0.71
C ALA A 44 5.26 2.47 -0.34
N HIS A 45 3.97 2.15 -0.38
CA HIS A 45 3.04 2.73 -1.35
C HIS A 45 2.63 4.17 -1.00
N CYS A 46 2.69 4.56 0.28
CA CYS A 46 2.56 5.97 0.67
C CYS A 46 3.69 6.81 0.09
N ALA A 47 4.93 6.31 0.09
CA ALA A 47 6.05 7.02 -0.53
C ALA A 47 5.76 7.27 -2.02
N VAL A 48 5.24 6.26 -2.73
CA VAL A 48 4.86 6.36 -4.16
C VAL A 48 3.67 7.30 -4.39
N ALA A 49 2.62 7.21 -3.58
CA ALA A 49 1.40 8.00 -3.72
C ALA A 49 1.63 9.50 -3.44
N TYR A 50 2.40 9.79 -2.38
CA TYR A 50 2.55 11.13 -1.83
C TYR A 50 3.87 11.79 -2.24
N HIS A 51 4.43 11.42 -3.39
CA HIS A 51 5.46 12.21 -4.05
C HIS A 51 4.87 13.59 -4.42
N LYS A 52 4.86 14.53 -3.47
CA LYS A 52 4.58 15.93 -3.76
C LYS A 52 5.66 16.40 -4.74
N ARG A 53 5.28 16.68 -5.99
CA ARG A 53 5.96 17.75 -6.72
C ARG A 53 5.74 19.00 -5.88
N ALA A 54 6.79 19.44 -5.19
CA ALA A 54 6.79 20.65 -4.38
C ALA A 54 6.76 21.89 -5.28
N VAL A 55 5.67 22.09 -6.04
CA VAL A 55 5.50 23.26 -6.91
C VAL A 55 4.05 23.72 -6.89
N ASP A 56 3.48 23.97 -5.71
CA ASP A 56 2.28 24.82 -5.52
C ASP A 56 2.28 25.33 -4.07
N ALA A 57 3.44 25.83 -3.63
CA ALA A 57 3.57 26.65 -2.43
C ALA A 57 4.25 27.96 -2.86
N ALA A 58 3.51 28.77 -3.61
CA ALA A 58 3.83 30.14 -3.96
C ALA A 58 2.54 30.96 -3.90
#